data_AF-A0A1G1FNF8-F1
#
_entry.id   AF-A0A1G1FNF8-F1
#
_cell.length_a   1.000
_cell.length_b   1.000
_cell.length_c   1.000
_cell.angle_alpha   90.00
_cell.angle_beta   90.00
_cell.angle_gamma   90.00
#
_symmetry.space_group_name_H-M   'P 1'
#
loop_
_entity.id
_entity.type
_entity.pdbx_description
1 polymer ?
#
loop_
_entity_poly.entity_id
_entity_poly.type
_entity_poly.pdbx_seq_one_letter_code
_entity_poly.pdbx_strand_id
1 'polypeptide(L)'
;MELLNHLRAVHYLAGVLANQQYDLFCGRCSAWNNTLNNAREALKQFEADHAAELCDLSPEAAALLTATRSRLAGLANAAEPAGQKKAGNCKLPEGVCFVKASRALLEKV
;
A
#
# COMPACT_ATOMS: atom_id res chain seq x y z
N MET A 1 12.80 4.01 -16.77
CA MET A 1 13.03 4.67 -15.46
C MET A 1 11.73 4.78 -14.67
N GLU A 2 10.59 5.01 -15.33
CA GLU A 2 9.25 5.07 -14.70
C GLU A 2 8.81 3.76 -14.04
N LEU A 3 8.98 2.61 -14.72
CA LEU A 3 8.61 1.29 -14.17
C LEU A 3 9.22 1.00 -12.78
N LEU A 4 10.53 1.22 -12.64
CA LEU A 4 11.24 0.97 -11.39
C LEU A 4 10.80 1.94 -10.28
N ASN A 5 10.52 3.20 -10.62
CA ASN A 5 10.02 4.16 -9.65
C ASN A 5 8.61 3.78 -9.18
N HIS A 6 7.75 3.34 -10.10
CA HIS A 6 6.41 2.84 -9.76
C HIS A 6 6.50 1.63 -8.84
N LEU A 7 7.35 0.65 -9.18
CA LEU A 7 7.60 -0.53 -8.33
C LEU A 7 8.08 -0.14 -6.92
N ARG A 8 9.02 0.80 -6.84
CA ARG A 8 9.52 1.32 -5.55
C ARG A 8 8.43 2.03 -4.76
N ALA A 9 7.55 2.77 -5.43
CA ALA A 9 6.45 3.47 -4.79
C ALA A 9 5.44 2.48 -4.19
N VAL A 10 5.06 1.43 -4.94
CA VAL A 10 4.15 0.37 -4.44
C VAL A 10 4.82 -0.41 -3.30
N HIS A 11 6.11 -0.72 -3.41
CA HIS A 11 6.87 -1.37 -2.34
C HIS A 11 6.87 -0.54 -1.05
N TYR A 12 7.09 0.77 -1.17
CA TYR A 12 7.05 1.71 -0.05
C TYR A 12 5.65 1.71 0.61
N LEU A 13 4.57 1.81 -0.19
CA LEU A 13 3.22 1.77 0.37
C LEU A 13 2.93 0.43 1.06
N ALA A 14 3.36 -0.69 0.49
CA ALA A 14 3.22 -2.00 1.13
C ALA A 14 3.93 -2.03 2.50
N GLY A 15 5.12 -1.42 2.61
CA GLY A 15 5.83 -1.26 3.88
C GLY A 15 5.05 -0.41 4.89
N VAL A 16 4.47 0.71 4.46
CA VAL A 16 3.62 1.56 5.30
C VAL A 16 2.42 0.76 5.80
N LEU A 17 1.68 0.09 4.91
CA LEU A 17 0.51 -0.70 5.27
C LEU A 17 0.86 -1.81 6.28
N ALA A 18 1.96 -2.52 6.05
CA ALA A 18 2.45 -3.56 6.96
C ALA A 18 2.78 -3.02 8.35
N ASN A 19 3.47 -1.88 8.42
CA ASN A 19 3.77 -1.23 9.69
C ASN A 19 2.49 -0.78 10.41
N GLN A 20 1.53 -0.24 9.68
CA GLN A 20 0.28 0.29 10.24
C GLN A 20 -0.77 -0.79 10.58
N GLN A 21 -0.62 -2.04 10.13
CA GLN A 21 -1.55 -3.12 10.47
C GLN A 21 -1.61 -3.37 11.99
N TYR A 22 -0.47 -3.22 12.66
CA TYR A 22 -0.34 -3.46 14.10
C TYR A 22 -0.32 -2.17 14.92
N ASP A 23 -0.43 -1.02 14.27
CA ASP A 23 -0.51 0.29 14.93
C ASP A 23 -1.89 0.49 15.58
N LEU A 24 -1.91 1.26 16.66
CA LEU A 24 -3.08 1.47 17.50
C LEU A 24 -4.22 2.08 16.66
N PHE A 25 -5.30 1.30 16.49
CA PHE A 25 -6.47 1.64 15.67
C PHE A 25 -6.27 1.62 14.15
N CYS A 26 -5.06 1.79 13.61
CA CYS A 26 -4.85 1.86 12.16
C CYS A 26 -5.27 0.57 11.43
N GLY A 27 -4.83 -0.61 11.86
CA GLY A 27 -5.19 -1.88 11.21
C GLY A 27 -6.69 -2.23 11.25
N ARG A 28 -7.47 -1.52 12.07
CA ARG A 28 -8.95 -1.63 12.16
C ARG A 28 -9.67 -0.38 11.65
N CYS A 29 -8.98 0.46 10.89
CA CYS A 29 -9.51 1.68 10.32
C CYS A 29 -10.05 1.46 8.91
N SER A 30 -11.21 2.03 8.59
CA SER A 30 -11.75 1.97 7.22
C SER A 30 -10.85 2.63 6.19
N ALA A 31 -10.12 3.68 6.57
CA ALA A 31 -9.10 4.29 5.70
C ALA A 31 -7.94 3.34 5.39
N TRP A 32 -7.54 2.49 6.36
CA TRP A 32 -6.48 1.51 6.15
C TRP A 32 -6.96 0.38 5.24
N ASN A 33 -8.12 -0.24 5.51
CA ASN A 33 -8.70 -1.28 4.65
C ASN A 33 -8.87 -0.78 3.20
N ASN A 34 -9.42 0.42 3.03
CA ASN A 34 -9.60 1.00 1.70
C ASN A 34 -8.25 1.25 1.00
N THR A 35 -7.21 1.65 1.75
CA THR A 35 -5.88 1.84 1.15
C THR A 35 -5.25 0.50 0.76
N LEU A 36 -5.40 -0.54 1.58
CA LEU A 36 -4.93 -1.90 1.24
C LEU A 36 -5.60 -2.45 -0.02
N ASN A 37 -6.92 -2.33 -0.12
CA ASN A 37 -7.66 -2.79 -1.30
C ASN A 37 -7.21 -2.05 -2.57
N ASN A 38 -7.06 -0.73 -2.49
CA ASN A 38 -6.57 0.07 -3.62
C ASN A 38 -5.12 -0.29 -3.99
N ALA A 39 -4.25 -0.55 -3.01
CA ALA A 39 -2.87 -0.95 -3.27
C ALA A 39 -2.78 -2.30 -3.98
N ARG A 40 -3.65 -3.26 -3.61
CA ARG A 40 -3.74 -4.57 -4.28
C ARG A 40 -4.22 -4.43 -5.72
N GLU A 41 -5.26 -3.63 -5.95
CA GLU A 41 -5.77 -3.40 -7.30
C GLU A 41 -4.74 -2.66 -8.16
N ALA A 42 -4.08 -1.63 -7.61
CA ALA A 42 -3.03 -0.91 -8.30
C ALA A 42 -1.85 -1.82 -8.67
N LEU A 43 -1.41 -2.71 -7.77
CA LEU A 43 -0.36 -3.67 -8.09
C LEU A 43 -0.79 -4.63 -9.20
N LYS A 44 -2.01 -5.17 -9.13
CA LYS A 44 -2.55 -6.07 -10.16
C LYS A 44 -2.62 -5.38 -11.53
N GLN A 45 -3.07 -4.14 -11.57
CA GLN A 45 -3.14 -3.35 -12.80
C GLN A 45 -1.73 -3.06 -13.34
N PHE A 46 -0.81 -2.61 -12.48
CA PHE A 46 0.59 -2.39 -12.83
C PHE A 46 1.25 -3.65 -13.43
N GLU A 47 0.97 -4.83 -12.86
CA GLU A 47 1.49 -6.09 -13.38
C GLU A 47 0.91 -6.48 -14.73
N ALA A 48 -0.36 -6.19 -14.97
CA ALA A 48 -0.99 -6.43 -16.26
C ALA A 48 -0.44 -5.47 -17.34
N ASP A 49 -0.29 -4.19 -17.01
CA ASP A 49 0.15 -3.16 -17.95
C ASP A 49 1.62 -3.28 -18.35
N HIS A 50 2.45 -3.90 -17.50
CA HIS A 50 3.89 -4.04 -17.71
C HIS A 50 4.38 -5.49 -17.78
N ALA A 51 3.49 -6.44 -18.11
CA ALA A 51 3.80 -7.87 -18.03
C ALA A 51 5.08 -8.26 -18.81
N ALA A 52 5.33 -7.63 -19.96
CA ALA A 52 6.52 -7.89 -20.78
C ALA A 52 7.80 -7.35 -20.11
N GLU A 53 7.79 -6.10 -19.66
CA GLU A 53 8.96 -5.47 -19.02
C GLU A 53 9.29 -6.10 -17.66
N LEU A 54 8.29 -6.67 -16.98
CA LEU A 54 8.49 -7.38 -15.72
C LEU A 54 9.27 -8.70 -15.87
N CYS A 55 9.28 -9.31 -17.06
CA CYS A 55 10.09 -10.50 -17.34
C CYS A 55 11.59 -10.21 -17.40
N ASP A 56 11.96 -8.98 -17.77
CA ASP A 56 13.34 -8.57 -18.00
C ASP A 56 13.91 -7.73 -16.83
N LEU A 57 13.30 -7.82 -15.65
CA LEU A 57 13.79 -7.11 -14.46
C LEU A 57 15.18 -7.61 -14.04
N SER A 58 16.00 -6.68 -13.54
CA SER A 58 17.21 -7.06 -12.80
C SER A 58 16.85 -7.92 -11.59
N PRO A 59 17.75 -8.78 -11.10
CA PRO A 59 17.50 -9.62 -9.92
C PRO A 59 17.02 -8.82 -8.70
N GLU A 60 17.56 -7.62 -8.48
CA GLU A 60 17.18 -6.74 -7.37
C GLU A 60 15.74 -6.22 -7.53
N ALA A 61 15.36 -5.83 -8.74
CA ALA A 61 14.00 -5.36 -9.02
C ALA A 61 12.98 -6.51 -8.95
N ALA A 62 13.33 -7.69 -9.46
CA ALA A 62 12.49 -8.88 -9.35
C ALA A 62 12.29 -9.31 -7.88
N ALA A 63 13.34 -9.23 -7.06
CA ALA A 63 13.25 -9.48 -5.62
C ALA A 63 12.34 -8.45 -4.93
N LEU A 64 12.43 -7.18 -5.33
CA LEU A 64 11.58 -6.10 -4.81
C LEU A 64 10.10 -6.34 -5.14
N LEU A 65 9.78 -6.74 -6.38
CA LEU A 65 8.43 -7.10 -6.80
C LEU A 65 7.90 -8.30 -6.01
N THR A 66 8.70 -9.36 -5.87
CA THR A 66 8.34 -10.55 -5.10
C THR A 66 8.06 -10.22 -3.64
N ALA A 67 8.92 -9.42 -3.00
CA ALA A 67 8.71 -8.97 -1.64
C ALA A 67 7.44 -8.13 -1.49
N THR A 68 7.13 -7.29 -2.48
CA THR A 68 5.93 -6.45 -2.49
C THR A 68 4.66 -7.30 -2.57
N ARG A 69 4.63 -8.28 -3.49
CA ARG A 69 3.53 -9.27 -3.62
C ARG A 69 3.29 -9.99 -2.30
N SER A 70 4.34 -10.61 -1.76
CA SER A 70 4.27 -11.37 -0.51
C SER A 70 3.78 -10.52 0.65
N ARG A 71 4.28 -9.28 0.76
CA ARG A 71 3.86 -8.36 1.82
C ARG A 71 2.36 -8.04 1.69
N LEU A 72 1.90 -7.59 0.53
CA LEU A 72 0.48 -7.23 0.33
C LEU A 72 -0.46 -8.43 0.47
N ALA A 73 -0.03 -9.63 0.04
CA ALA A 73 -0.79 -10.87 0.24
C ALA A 73 -0.94 -11.24 1.72
N GLY A 74 0.11 -10.99 2.53
CA GLY A 74 0.12 -11.29 3.97
C GLY A 74 -0.69 -10.32 4.84
N LEU A 75 -1.13 -9.18 4.31
CA LEU A 75 -1.92 -8.22 5.10
C LEU A 75 -3.39 -8.65 5.20
N ALA A 76 -4.01 -8.42 6.36
CA ALA A 76 -5.40 -8.77 6.60
C ALA A 76 -6.28 -7.52 6.73
N ASN A 77 -7.38 -7.47 5.99
CA ASN A 77 -8.43 -6.48 6.25
C ASN A 77 -9.10 -6.78 7.60
N ALA A 78 -9.40 -5.73 8.38
CA ALA A 78 -10.29 -5.91 9.52
C ALA A 78 -11.71 -6.27 9.05
N ALA A 79 -12.35 -7.21 9.74
CA ALA A 79 -13.71 -7.65 9.43
C ALA A 79 -14.74 -6.53 9.56
N GLU A 80 -14.62 -5.72 10.61
CA GLU A 80 -15.52 -4.60 10.91
C GLU A 80 -14.72 -3.29 11.06
N PRO A 81 -14.26 -2.69 9.95
CA PRO A 81 -13.42 -1.51 10.01
C PRO A 81 -14.23 -0.28 10.41
N ALA A 82 -13.74 0.49 11.38
CA ALA A 82 -14.40 1.72 11.82
C ALA A 82 -13.70 2.98 11.28
N GLY A 83 -14.46 4.07 11.14
CA GLY A 83 -13.90 5.40 10.83
C GLY A 83 -13.20 5.99 12.06
N GLN A 84 -11.95 5.61 12.33
CA GLN A 84 -11.27 5.91 13.60
C GLN A 84 -11.16 7.41 13.93
N LYS A 85 -11.03 8.29 12.92
CA LYS A 85 -11.06 9.75 13.10
C LYS A 85 -12.45 10.23 13.56
N LYS A 86 -13.52 9.77 12.89
CA LYS A 86 -14.90 10.12 13.23
C LYS A 86 -15.31 9.57 14.61
N ALA A 87 -14.80 8.41 14.99
CA ALA A 87 -15.00 7.80 16.30
C ALA A 87 -14.13 8.44 17.41
N GLY A 88 -13.29 9.43 17.10
CA GLY A 88 -12.44 10.11 18.07
C GLY A 88 -11.19 9.33 18.53
N ASN A 89 -10.92 8.15 17.97
CA ASN A 89 -9.77 7.31 18.34
C ASN A 89 -8.47 7.75 17.67
N CYS A 90 -8.55 8.25 16.43
CA CYS A 90 -7.39 8.79 15.72
C CYS A 90 -7.23 10.28 16.02
N LYS A 91 -6.09 10.65 16.63
CA LYS A 91 -5.76 12.03 17.04
C LYS A 91 -4.76 12.73 16.12
N LEU A 92 -4.44 12.15 14.97
CA LEU A 92 -3.64 12.85 13.95
C LEU A 92 -4.29 14.19 13.60
N PRO A 93 -3.54 15.22 13.16
CA PRO A 93 -4.11 16.50 12.74
C PRO A 93 -5.15 16.36 11.60
N GLU A 94 -5.90 17.44 11.35
CA GLU A 94 -6.74 17.51 10.15
C GLU A 94 -5.89 17.41 8.88
N GLY A 95 -6.40 16.73 7.86
CA GLY A 95 -5.67 16.46 6.62
C GLY A 95 -4.55 15.40 6.73
N VAL A 96 -4.18 14.97 7.94
CA VAL A 96 -3.07 14.02 8.15
C VAL A 96 -3.58 12.59 8.34
N CYS A 97 -3.07 11.67 7.51
CA CYS A 97 -3.28 10.23 7.64
C CYS A 97 -2.10 9.50 7.00
N PHE A 98 -1.36 8.70 7.78
CA PHE A 98 -0.14 8.03 7.29
C PHE A 98 -0.41 7.18 6.03
N VAL A 99 -1.44 6.34 6.05
CA VAL A 99 -1.75 5.47 4.90
C VAL A 99 -2.25 6.25 3.67
N LYS A 100 -3.12 7.26 3.86
CA LYS A 100 -3.64 8.05 2.72
C LYS A 100 -2.56 8.95 2.12
N ALA A 101 -1.73 9.57 2.95
CA ALA A 101 -0.62 10.40 2.50
C ALA A 101 0.39 9.56 1.71
N SER A 102 0.72 8.35 2.18
CA SER A 102 1.60 7.44 1.45
C SER A 102 0.97 6.95 0.14
N ARG A 103 -0.35 6.72 0.09
CA ARG A 103 -1.04 6.38 -1.15
C ARG A 103 -0.99 7.52 -2.17
N ALA A 104 -1.18 8.77 -1.74
CA ALA A 104 -1.12 9.94 -2.62
C ALA A 104 0.26 10.13 -3.28
N LEU A 105 1.31 9.50 -2.76
CA LEU A 105 2.60 9.45 -3.45
C LEU A 105 2.54 8.57 -4.70
N LEU A 106 1.78 7.47 -4.71
CA LEU A 106 1.61 6.63 -5.91
C LEU A 106 0.99 7.40 -7.07
N GLU A 107 0.08 8.33 -6.77
CA GLU A 107 -0.62 9.16 -7.76
C GLU A 107 0.31 10.19 -8.44
N LYS A 108 1.57 10.33 -7.97
CA LYS A 108 2.56 11.29 -8.48
C LYS A 108 3.75 10.63 -9.20
N VAL A 109 3.79 9.30 -9.26
CA VAL A 109 4.89 8.53 -9.84
C VAL A 109 4.47 7.91 -11.16
#